data_AF-A0A9C7TEG3-F1
#
_entry.id   AF-A0A9C7TEG3-F1
#
_cell.length_a   1.000
_cell.length_b   1.000
_cell.length_c   1.000
_cell.angle_alpha   90.00
_cell.angle_beta   90.00
_cell.angle_gamma   90.00
#
_symmetry.space_group_name_H-M   'P 1'
#
loop_
_entity.id
_entity.type
_entity.pdbx_description
1 polymer ?
#
loop_
_entity_poly.entity_id
_entity_poly.type
_entity_poly.pdbx_seq_one_letter_code
_entity_poly.pdbx_strand_id
1 'polypeptide(L)' 'DPELDSIYEIALEAGATGGKISGAGGGGFLLLYVPRHKHDEVRKVMEEIGLRELPFMLERDGSKVIFNIRRYPTK' A
#
# COMPACT_ATOMS: atom_id res chain seq x y z
N ASP A 1 -3.57 15.76 9.72
CA ASP A 1 -2.73 15.34 10.86
C ASP A 1 -1.32 15.62 10.36
N PRO A 2 -0.60 16.58 10.96
CA PRO A 2 0.61 17.13 10.35
C PRO A 2 1.64 16.07 9.95
N GLU A 3 1.70 14.94 10.68
CA GLU A 3 2.58 13.83 10.35
C GLU A 3 2.12 13.07 9.10
N LEU A 4 0.83 12.73 9.01
CA LEU A 4 0.26 12.06 7.84
C LEU A 4 0.30 12.94 6.59
N ASP A 5 0.09 14.24 6.76
CA ASP A 5 0.15 15.21 5.67
C ASP A 5 1.60 15.30 5.13
N SER A 6 2.60 15.33 6.02
CA SER A 6 4.02 15.28 5.65
C SER A 6 4.42 13.98 4.92
N ILE A 7 4.01 12.82 5.45
CA ILE A 7 4.25 11.53 4.79
C ILE A 7 3.64 11.52 3.38
N TYR A 8 2.44 12.08 3.23
CA TYR A 8 1.77 12.15 1.94
C TYR A 8 2.51 13.05 0.95
N GLU A 9 3.00 14.22 1.39
CA GLU A 9 3.82 15.11 0.57
C GLU A 9 5.12 14.42 0.11
N ILE A 10 5.84 13.76 1.01
CA ILE A 10 7.06 13.00 0.68
C ILE A 10 6.77 11.93 -0.38
N ALA A 11 5.63 11.24 -0.28
CA ALA A 11 5.24 10.24 -1.27
C ALA A 11 4.99 10.86 -2.66
N LEU A 12 4.35 12.03 -2.72
CA LEU A 12 4.14 12.77 -3.98
C LEU A 12 5.47 13.20 -4.60
N GLU A 13 6.38 13.76 -3.80
CA GLU A 13 7.71 14.17 -4.25
C GLU A 13 8.54 12.99 -4.78
N ALA A 14 8.44 11.82 -4.15
CA ALA A 14 9.10 10.59 -4.60
C ALA A 14 8.50 10.01 -5.90
N GLY A 15 7.35 10.51 -6.36
CA GLY A 15 6.73 10.15 -7.63
C GLY A 15 5.39 9.43 -7.53
N ALA A 16 4.75 9.40 -6.36
CA ALA A 16 3.35 9.00 -6.27
C ALA A 16 2.46 10.01 -7.01
N THR A 17 1.44 9.51 -7.70
CA THR A 17 0.41 10.34 -8.33
C THR A 17 -0.65 10.78 -7.33
N GLY A 18 -0.81 10.02 -6.25
CA GLY A 18 -1.76 10.30 -5.19
C GLY A 18 -1.89 9.12 -4.24
N GLY A 19 -2.79 9.24 -3.28
CA GLY A 19 -2.98 8.22 -2.26
C GLY A 19 -4.13 8.53 -1.32
N LYS A 20 -4.43 7.56 -0.46
CA LYS A 20 -5.49 7.66 0.53
C LYS A 20 -5.11 6.87 1.79
N ILE A 21 -5.39 7.46 2.93
CA ILE A 21 -5.36 6.75 4.22
C ILE A 21 -6.53 5.77 4.24
N SER A 22 -6.23 4.48 4.43
CA SER A 22 -7.20 3.40 4.47
C SER A 22 -7.52 3.05 5.93
N GLY A 23 -8.73 3.40 6.39
CA GLY A 23 -9.21 3.13 7.75
C GLY A 23 -10.17 4.22 8.25
N ALA A 24 -10.40 4.25 9.56
CA ALA A 24 -11.26 5.24 10.22
C ALA A 24 -10.68 6.67 10.26
N GLY A 25 -9.43 6.85 9.80
CA GLY A 25 -8.66 8.10 9.92
C GLY A 25 -7.89 8.17 11.24
N GLY A 26 -6.62 8.58 11.21
CA GLY A 26 -5.73 8.67 12.38
C GLY A 26 -4.59 7.64 12.43
N GLY A 27 -4.36 6.88 11.34
CA GLY A 27 -3.26 5.92 11.22
C GLY A 27 -3.60 4.74 10.31
N GLY A 28 -2.85 3.64 10.44
CA GLY A 28 -3.08 2.40 9.70
C GLY A 28 -2.28 2.34 8.40
N PHE A 29 -2.97 2.16 7.27
CA PHE A 29 -2.33 1.97 5.97
C PHE A 29 -2.47 3.20 5.09
N LEU A 30 -1.37 3.62 4.47
CA LEU A 30 -1.37 4.58 3.38
C LEU A 30 -1.35 3.81 2.05
N LEU A 31 -2.42 3.92 1.27
CA LEU A 31 -2.47 3.38 -0.08
C LEU A 31 -1.96 4.45 -1.05
N LEU A 32 -0.87 4.16 -1.77
CA LEU A 32 -0.29 5.04 -2.78
C LEU A 32 -0.57 4.50 -4.19
N TYR A 33 -0.90 5.40 -5.10
CA TYR A 33 -0.96 5.13 -6.53
C TYR A 33 0.29 5.72 -7.19
N VAL A 34 1.13 4.85 -7.74
CA VAL A 34 2.46 5.21 -8.24
C VAL A 34 2.66 4.65 -9.65
N PRO A 35 3.22 5.42 -10.61
CA PRO A 35 3.64 4.91 -11.90
C PRO A 35 4.68 3.79 -11.75
N ARG A 36 4.57 2.72 -12.55
CA ARG A 36 5.40 1.51 -12.39
C ARG A 36 6.91 1.76 -12.30
N HIS A 37 7.43 2.68 -13.12
CA HIS A 37 8.86 3.00 -13.17
C HIS A 37 9.37 3.78 -11.94
N LYS A 38 8.46 4.27 -11.08
CA LYS A 38 8.77 4.98 -9.84
C LYS A 38 8.57 4.13 -8.58
N HIS A 39 8.12 2.87 -8.71
CA HIS A 39 7.81 2.02 -7.56
C HIS A 39 9.00 1.85 -6.62
N ASP A 40 10.19 1.58 -7.15
CA ASP A 40 11.37 1.31 -6.32
C ASP A 40 11.89 2.58 -5.62
N GLU A 41 11.79 3.73 -6.28
CA GLU A 41 12.13 5.03 -5.70
C GLU A 41 11.18 5.38 -4.54
N VAL A 42 9.87 5.26 -4.76
CA VAL A 42 8.87 5.51 -3.70
C VAL A 42 9.04 4.53 -2.53
N ARG A 43 9.23 3.22 -2.79
CA ARG A 43 9.48 2.23 -1.73
C ARG A 43 10.66 2.62 -0.86
N LYS A 44 11.78 2.95 -1.49
CA LYS A 44 13.02 3.32 -0.80
C LYS A 44 12.79 4.54 0.11
N VAL A 45 12.17 5.60 -0.41
CA VAL A 45 11.91 6.83 0.37
C VAL A 45 10.96 6.55 1.54
N MET A 46 9.91 5.74 1.34
CA MET A 46 8.98 5.36 2.41
C MET A 46 9.68 4.53 3.50
N GLU A 47 10.59 3.63 3.13
CA GLU A 47 11.39 2.84 4.07
C GLU A 47 12.37 3.71 4.87
N GLU A 48 13.02 4.69 4.23
CA GLU A 48 13.95 5.63 4.89
C GLU A 48 13.27 6.48 5.98
N ILE A 49 11.99 6.79 5.83
CA ILE A 49 11.19 7.50 6.84
C ILE A 49 10.50 6.54 7.84
N GLY A 50 10.83 5.25 7.80
CA GLY A 50 10.40 4.26 8.80
C GLY A 50 9.06 3.56 8.50
N LEU A 51 8.51 3.72 7.30
CA LEU A 51 7.29 2.99 6.90
C LEU A 51 7.64 1.61 6.32
N ARG A 52 6.72 0.67 6.47
CA ARG A 52 6.86 -0.69 5.93
C ARG A 52 5.87 -0.93 4.81
N GLU A 53 6.37 -1.39 3.66
CA GLU A 53 5.51 -1.86 2.57
C GLU A 53 4.76 -3.13 3.00
N LEU A 54 3.44 -3.16 2.75
CA LEU A 54 2.63 -4.36 2.83
C LEU A 54 2.32 -4.85 1.41
N PRO A 55 2.89 -5.98 0.96
CA PRO A 55 2.51 -6.59 -0.31
C PRO A 55 1.05 -7.02 -0.25
N PHE A 56 0.23 -6.57 -1.20
CA PHE A 56 -1.16 -6.98 -1.32
C PHE A 56 -1.56 -7.18 -2.78
N MET A 57 -2.61 -7.96 -2.98
CA MET A 57 -3.30 -8.11 -4.25
C MET A 57 -4.81 -8.05 -4.00
N LEU A 58 -5.56 -7.63 -5.01
CA LEU A 58 -7.01 -7.66 -4.94
C LEU A 58 -7.48 -9.12 -4.99
N GLU A 59 -8.20 -9.53 -3.96
CA GLU A 59 -8.85 -10.83 -3.90
C GLU A 59 -10.23 -10.73 -4.57
N ARG A 60 -10.56 -11.72 -5.41
CA ARG A 60 -11.87 -11.80 -6.09
C ARG A 60 -12.89 -12.52 -5.22
N ASP A 61 -12.41 -13.35 -4.30
CA ASP A 61 -13.23 -14.14 -3.41
C ASP A 61 -13.61 -13.39 -2.11
N GLY A 62 -14.84 -13.60 -1.65
CA GLY A 62 -15.27 -13.18 -0.32
C GLY A 62 -14.88 -14.20 0.76
N SER A 63 -15.62 -14.19 1.87
CA SER A 63 -15.43 -15.19 2.94
C SER A 63 -15.68 -16.61 2.42
N LYS A 64 -14.75 -17.54 2.71
CA LYS A 64 -14.83 -18.95 2.33
C LYS A 64 -14.51 -19.85 3.52
N VAL A 65 -15.24 -20.96 3.65
CA VAL A 65 -14.89 -22.03 4.59
C VAL A 65 -13.66 -22.77 4.04
N ILE A 66 -12.60 -22.85 4.85
CA ILE A 66 -11.25 -23.32 4.44
C ILE A 66 -11.29 -24.72 3.79
N PHE A 67 -12.26 -25.57 4.14
CA PHE A 67 -12.42 -26.92 3.60
C PHE A 67 -13.05 -27.00 2.19
N ASN A 68 -13.49 -25.88 1.60
CA ASN A 68 -14.06 -25.83 0.24
C ASN A 68 -13.22 -24.98 -0.72
N ILE A 69 -11.90 -24.92 -0.51
CA ILE A 69 -10.98 -24.14 -1.35
C ILE A 69 -10.21 -25.11 -2.27
N ARG A 70 -10.55 -25.13 -3.56
CA ARG A 70 -9.61 -25.61 -4.59
C ARG A 70 -8.56 -24.51 -4.81
N ARG A 71 -7.42 -24.60 -4.12
CA ARG A 71 -6.26 -23.76 -4.44
C ARG A 71 -5.71 -24.21 -5.79
N TYR A 72 -5.70 -23.31 -6.77
CA TYR A 72 -4.85 -23.51 -7.94
C TYR A 72 -3.39 -23.41 -7.46
N PRO A 73 -2.50 -24.32 -7.88
CA PRO A 73 -1.10 -24.23 -7.50
C PRO A 73 -0.51 -22.94 -8.09
N THR A 74 0.00 -22.08 -7.21
CA THR A 74 0.91 -20.99 -7.61
C THR A 74 2.23 -21.63 -8.02
N LYS A 75 2.60 -21.45 -9.29
CA LYS A 75 4.00 -21.55 -9.73
C LYS A 75 4.80 -20.38 -9.18
#